data_AF-A0A2H1VTH7-F1
#
_entry.id   AF-A0A2H1VTH7-F1
#
_cell.length_a   1.000
_cell.length_b   1.000
_cell.length_c   1.000
_cell.angle_alpha   90.00
_cell.angle_beta   90.00
_cell.angle_gamma   90.00
#
_symmetry.space_group_name_H-M   'P 1'
#
loop_
_entity.id
_entity.type
_entity.pdbx_description
1 polymer ?
#
loop_
_entity_poly.entity_id
_entity_poly.type
_entity_poly.pdbx_seq_one_letter_code
_entity_poly.pdbx_strand_id
1 'polypeptide(L)'
;MALGEARGNEIPTFLPIMRGTLGLPGARDPEVLEGLDYRPWVRVTTRLQAHLAACAHPLATIEGGLAAKIKEADQEISRLYSQMVDKQRANARHAERLARVHEVSHQLSRCNSLLQQTLQDIEEINALLPEDKRLEPFVWSTE
;
A
#
# COMPACT_ATOMS: atom_id res chain seq x y z
N MET A 1 -32.37 43.42 54.03
CA MET A 1 -32.73 42.56 55.18
C MET A 1 -33.90 41.70 54.73
N ALA A 2 -33.83 40.38 54.57
CA ALA A 2 -32.79 39.40 54.84
C ALA A 2 -32.91 38.32 53.74
N LEU A 3 -31.77 37.86 53.23
CA LEU A 3 -31.69 36.62 52.46
C LEU A 3 -31.87 35.47 53.47
N GLY A 4 -32.95 34.71 53.34
CA GLY A 4 -33.21 33.50 54.13
C GLY A 4 -33.24 32.31 53.18
N GLU A 5 -32.19 31.50 53.26
CA GLU A 5 -31.79 30.46 52.31
C GLU A 5 -32.86 29.39 52.05
N ALA A 6 -32.89 28.94 50.78
CA ALA A 6 -33.72 27.86 50.32
C ALA A 6 -33.45 26.56 51.08
N ARG A 7 -34.52 25.88 51.49
CA ARG A 7 -34.51 24.50 51.99
C ARG A 7 -33.99 23.57 50.88
N GLY A 8 -32.70 23.28 50.89
CA GLY A 8 -32.11 22.21 50.09
C GLY A 8 -32.51 20.87 50.69
N ASN A 9 -33.24 20.05 49.92
CA ASN A 9 -33.50 18.64 50.24
C ASN A 9 -32.21 17.96 50.73
N GLU A 10 -32.29 17.34 51.90
CA GLU A 10 -31.22 16.62 52.57
C GLU A 10 -30.67 15.50 51.69
N ILE A 11 -29.54 15.75 51.02
CA ILE A 11 -28.75 14.68 50.41
C ILE A 11 -28.13 13.87 51.56
N PRO A 12 -28.40 12.56 51.70
CA PRO A 12 -27.78 11.77 52.74
C PRO A 12 -26.26 11.84 52.55
N THR A 13 -25.58 12.42 53.54
CA THR A 13 -24.13 12.58 53.48
C THR A 13 -23.50 11.28 53.94
N PHE A 14 -22.87 10.55 53.01
CA PHE A 14 -22.13 9.33 53.33
C PHE A 14 -20.74 9.70 53.84
N LEU A 15 -20.45 9.34 55.08
CA LEU A 15 -19.09 9.44 55.61
C LEU A 15 -18.21 8.35 54.97
N PRO A 16 -16.95 8.64 54.62
CA PRO A 16 -16.04 7.62 54.14
C PRO A 16 -15.86 6.53 55.19
N ILE A 17 -15.68 5.29 54.72
CA ILE A 17 -15.54 4.09 55.57
C ILE A 17 -14.42 4.28 56.59
N MET A 18 -13.33 4.94 56.20
CA MET A 18 -12.24 5.34 57.09
C MET A 18 -12.43 6.77 57.60
N ARG A 19 -13.27 6.97 58.61
CA ARG A 19 -13.60 8.31 59.12
C ARG A 19 -12.40 9.06 59.72
N GLY A 20 -11.41 8.32 60.22
CA GLY A 20 -10.18 8.88 60.80
C GLY A 20 -9.22 9.56 59.81
N THR A 21 -9.41 9.41 58.49
CA THR A 21 -8.55 10.05 57.48
C THR A 21 -8.94 11.51 57.18
N LEU A 22 -10.09 11.97 57.68
CA LEU A 22 -10.60 13.32 57.42
C LEU A 22 -10.10 14.39 58.40
N GLY A 23 -9.27 14.05 59.39
CA GLY A 23 -8.75 15.01 60.38
C GLY A 23 -9.82 15.66 61.28
N LEU A 24 -11.07 15.17 61.24
CA LEU A 24 -12.20 15.72 61.99
C LEU A 24 -12.14 15.30 63.49
N PRO A 25 -12.29 16.24 64.44
CA PRO A 25 -12.35 15.91 65.86
C PRO A 25 -13.62 15.10 66.17
N GLY A 26 -13.47 13.92 66.78
CA GLY A 26 -14.58 13.04 67.18
C GLY A 26 -14.98 11.95 66.17
N ALA A 27 -14.38 11.91 64.98
CA ALA A 27 -14.70 10.91 63.93
C ALA A 27 -13.63 9.81 63.82
N ARG A 28 -13.09 9.33 64.95
CA ARG A 28 -12.17 8.20 64.98
C ARG A 28 -12.96 6.96 65.37
N ASP A 29 -13.28 6.11 64.40
CA ASP A 29 -13.71 4.73 64.64
C ASP A 29 -12.48 3.81 64.52
N PRO A 30 -11.67 3.63 65.59
CA PRO A 30 -10.44 2.82 65.54
C PRO A 30 -10.72 1.36 65.15
N GLU A 31 -11.86 0.81 65.54
CA GLU A 31 -12.27 -0.57 65.27
C GLU A 31 -12.43 -0.88 63.77
N VAL A 32 -12.83 0.11 62.96
CA VAL A 32 -12.99 -0.07 61.50
C VAL A 32 -11.64 -0.27 60.82
N LEU A 33 -10.58 0.36 61.31
CA LEU A 33 -9.22 0.20 60.77
C LEU A 33 -8.59 -1.12 61.22
N GLU A 34 -8.88 -1.55 62.45
CA GLU A 34 -8.40 -2.84 62.99
C GLU A 34 -9.08 -4.06 62.32
N GLY A 35 -10.31 -3.90 61.82
CA GLY A 35 -11.05 -4.94 61.09
C GLY A 35 -10.71 -5.07 59.60
N LEU A 36 -9.92 -4.16 59.02
CA LEU A 36 -9.54 -4.19 57.61
C LEU A 36 -8.36 -5.15 57.37
N ASP A 37 -8.64 -6.39 57.02
CA ASP A 37 -7.60 -7.32 56.55
C ASP A 37 -7.20 -7.00 55.09
N TYR A 38 -5.94 -6.64 54.88
CA TYR A 38 -5.38 -6.35 53.55
C TYR A 38 -5.03 -7.62 52.76
N ARG A 39 -4.92 -8.79 53.41
CA ARG A 39 -4.47 -10.04 52.78
C ARG A 39 -5.37 -10.50 51.61
N PRO A 40 -6.71 -10.38 51.66
CA PRO A 40 -7.56 -10.67 50.50
C PRO A 40 -7.26 -9.77 49.30
N TRP A 41 -7.00 -8.48 49.53
CA TRP A 41 -6.66 -7.54 48.47
C TRP A 41 -5.31 -7.84 47.82
N VAL A 42 -4.32 -8.19 48.63
CA VAL A 42 -3.03 -8.67 48.12
C VAL A 42 -3.22 -9.93 47.27
N ARG A 43 -4.00 -10.90 47.74
CA ARG A 43 -4.29 -12.11 46.96
C ARG A 43 -4.97 -11.82 45.62
N VAL A 44 -5.94 -10.90 45.59
CA VAL A 44 -6.65 -10.51 44.37
C VAL A 44 -5.68 -9.82 43.39
N THR A 45 -4.92 -8.84 43.87
CA THR A 45 -3.97 -8.09 43.04
C THR A 45 -2.85 -8.98 42.50
N THR A 46 -2.32 -9.93 43.30
CA THR A 46 -1.33 -10.91 42.83
C THR A 46 -1.92 -11.83 41.75
N ARG A 47 -3.16 -12.31 41.92
CA ARG A 47 -3.83 -13.14 40.89
C ARG A 47 -4.09 -12.36 39.62
N LEU A 48 -4.51 -11.10 39.73
CA LEU A 48 -4.73 -10.22 38.59
C LEU A 48 -3.42 -9.95 37.85
N GLN A 49 -2.33 -9.63 38.56
CA GLN A 49 -1.01 -9.45 37.95
C GLN A 49 -0.54 -10.70 37.20
N ALA A 50 -0.69 -11.89 37.81
CA ALA A 50 -0.33 -13.14 37.16
C ALA A 50 -1.17 -13.40 35.90
N HIS A 51 -2.47 -13.11 35.95
CA HIS A 51 -3.35 -13.25 34.79
C HIS A 51 -2.98 -12.29 33.66
N LEU A 52 -2.76 -11.01 33.97
CA LEU A 52 -2.35 -10.00 32.99
C LEU A 52 -1.00 -10.37 32.35
N ALA A 53 -0.03 -10.84 33.14
CA ALA A 53 1.25 -11.31 32.62
C ALA A 53 1.08 -12.54 31.70
N ALA A 54 0.24 -13.50 32.08
CA ALA A 54 -0.07 -14.67 31.28
C ALA A 54 -0.77 -14.32 29.96
N CYS A 55 -1.56 -13.25 29.92
CA CYS A 55 -2.16 -12.73 28.68
C CYS A 55 -1.16 -11.95 27.82
N ALA A 56 -0.30 -11.13 28.44
CA ALA A 56 0.63 -10.26 27.73
C ALA A 56 1.76 -11.03 27.01
N HIS A 57 2.26 -12.11 27.62
CA HIS A 57 3.39 -12.87 27.06
C HIS A 57 3.09 -13.52 25.68
N PRO A 58 1.97 -14.25 25.52
CA PRO A 58 1.58 -14.80 24.22
C PRO A 58 1.28 -13.70 23.21
N LEU A 59 0.66 -12.59 23.63
CA LEU A 59 0.37 -11.47 22.74
C LEU A 59 1.65 -10.86 22.18
N ALA A 60 2.64 -10.57 23.03
CA ALA A 60 3.93 -10.05 22.60
C ALA A 60 4.65 -11.00 21.60
N THR A 61 4.48 -12.31 21.80
CA THR A 61 5.05 -13.32 20.88
C THR A 61 4.35 -13.27 19.51
N ILE A 62 3.02 -13.17 19.50
CA ILE A 62 2.22 -13.04 18.27
C ILE A 62 2.56 -11.74 17.54
N GLU A 63 2.63 -10.62 18.26
CA GLU A 63 2.99 -9.31 17.70
C GLU A 63 4.38 -9.34 17.05
N GLY A 64 5.37 -9.95 17.73
CA GLY A 64 6.71 -10.13 17.17
C GLY A 64 6.69 -10.98 15.90
N GLY A 65 5.93 -12.08 15.89
CA GLY A 65 5.76 -12.93 14.70
C GLY A 65 5.07 -12.21 13.54
N LEU A 66 4.06 -11.39 13.83
CA LEU A 66 3.36 -10.60 12.81
C LEU A 66 4.28 -9.52 12.23
N ALA A 67 5.05 -8.82 13.06
CA ALA A 67 6.03 -7.82 12.63
C ALA A 67 7.10 -8.43 11.71
N ALA A 68 7.58 -9.64 12.02
CA ALA A 68 8.52 -10.36 11.16
C ALA A 68 7.91 -10.68 9.79
N LYS A 69 6.68 -11.20 9.74
CA LYS A 69 5.97 -11.51 8.48
C LYS A 69 5.70 -10.27 7.63
N ILE A 70 5.34 -9.15 8.25
CA ILE A 70 5.17 -7.87 7.55
C ILE A 70 6.49 -7.46 6.89
N LYS A 71 7.60 -7.52 7.64
CA LYS A 71 8.92 -7.18 7.11
C LYS A 71 9.36 -8.08 5.95
N GLU A 72 9.09 -9.38 6.04
CA GLU A 72 9.35 -10.32 4.94
C GLU A 72 8.52 -9.98 3.70
N ALA A 73 7.23 -9.67 3.89
CA ALA A 73 6.34 -9.27 2.80
C ALA A 73 6.83 -7.97 2.13
N ASP A 74 7.23 -6.96 2.91
CA ASP A 74 7.74 -5.68 2.40
C ASP A 74 9.03 -5.87 1.57
N GLN A 75 9.91 -6.77 2.01
CA GLN A 75 11.13 -7.13 1.27
C GLN A 75 10.81 -7.79 -0.07
N GLU A 76 9.86 -8.73 -0.07
CA GLU A 76 9.44 -9.41 -1.29
C GLU A 76 8.72 -8.48 -2.26
N ILE A 77 7.85 -7.60 -1.76
CA ILE A 77 7.21 -6.54 -2.56
C ILE A 77 8.27 -5.65 -3.21
N SER A 78 9.27 -5.21 -2.44
CA SER A 78 10.36 -4.37 -2.96
C SER A 78 11.16 -5.08 -4.05
N ARG A 79 11.44 -6.38 -3.88
CA ARG A 79 12.13 -7.22 -4.88
C ARG A 79 11.30 -7.40 -6.15
N LEU A 80 10.01 -7.68 -6.03
CA LEU A 80 9.11 -7.83 -7.17
C LEU A 80 8.94 -6.51 -7.92
N TYR A 81 8.85 -5.40 -7.18
CA TYR A 81 8.75 -4.07 -7.76
C TYR A 81 9.99 -3.71 -8.59
N SER A 82 11.20 -3.96 -8.08
CA SER A 82 12.42 -3.69 -8.84
C SER A 82 12.48 -4.51 -10.13
N GLN A 83 12.11 -5.79 -10.09
CA GLN A 83 12.02 -6.64 -11.27
C GLN A 83 10.98 -6.15 -12.28
N MET A 84 9.84 -5.65 -11.80
CA MET A 84 8.80 -5.09 -12.65
C MET A 84 9.31 -3.84 -13.38
N VAL A 85 10.02 -2.94 -12.68
CA VAL A 85 10.60 -1.73 -13.29
C VAL A 85 11.61 -2.09 -14.38
N ASP A 86 12.46 -3.08 -14.15
CA ASP A 86 13.42 -3.54 -15.16
C ASP A 86 12.72 -4.14 -16.39
N LYS A 87 11.68 -4.95 -16.18
CA LYS A 87 10.84 -5.48 -17.27
C LYS A 87 10.12 -4.37 -18.04
N GLN A 88 9.60 -3.37 -17.34
CA GLN A 88 8.95 -2.21 -17.97
C GLN A 88 9.92 -1.44 -18.86
N ARG A 89 11.14 -1.19 -18.39
CA ARG A 89 12.21 -0.55 -19.17
C ARG A 89 12.59 -1.36 -20.40
N ALA A 90 12.74 -2.68 -20.26
CA ALA A 90 13.03 -3.57 -21.37
C ALA A 90 11.89 -3.53 -22.42
N ASN A 91 10.64 -3.62 -21.97
CA ASN A 91 9.48 -3.57 -22.86
C ASN A 91 9.37 -2.24 -23.63
N ALA A 92 9.65 -1.11 -22.97
CA ALA A 92 9.69 0.20 -23.63
C ALA A 92 10.75 0.24 -24.76
N ARG A 93 11.94 -0.33 -24.52
CA ARG A 93 12.99 -0.45 -25.56
C ARG A 93 12.54 -1.36 -26.72
N HIS A 94 11.83 -2.45 -26.43
CA HIS A 94 11.29 -3.33 -27.47
C HIS A 94 10.22 -2.62 -28.31
N ALA A 95 9.32 -1.86 -27.68
CA ALA A 95 8.31 -1.07 -28.37
C ALA A 95 8.95 -0.02 -29.31
N GLU A 96 10.01 0.67 -28.86
CA GLU A 96 10.74 1.62 -29.71
C GLU A 96 11.38 0.93 -30.93
N ARG A 97 12.00 -0.24 -30.73
CA ARG A 97 12.57 -1.02 -31.84
C ARG A 97 11.50 -1.45 -32.84
N LEU A 98 10.35 -1.91 -32.36
CA LEU A 98 9.24 -2.31 -33.23
C LEU A 98 8.70 -1.13 -34.03
N ALA A 99 8.59 0.06 -33.41
CA ALA A 99 8.20 1.28 -34.11
C ALA A 99 9.18 1.63 -35.25
N ARG A 100 10.50 1.47 -35.03
CA ARG A 100 11.50 1.66 -36.08
C ARG A 100 11.36 0.64 -37.22
N VAL A 101 11.08 -0.63 -36.91
CA VAL A 101 10.82 -1.65 -37.95
C VAL A 101 9.60 -1.27 -38.78
N HIS A 102 8.52 -0.81 -38.14
CA HIS A 102 7.33 -0.36 -38.84
C HIS A 102 7.63 0.82 -39.79
N GLU A 103 8.42 1.79 -39.34
CA GLU A 103 8.84 2.91 -40.19
C GLU A 103 9.65 2.44 -41.41
N VAL A 104 10.62 1.54 -41.22
CA VAL A 104 11.40 0.97 -42.33
C VAL A 104 10.50 0.19 -43.30
N SER A 105 9.56 -0.60 -42.79
CA SER A 105 8.59 -1.33 -43.60
C SER A 105 7.76 -0.37 -44.47
N HIS A 106 7.27 0.72 -43.87
CA HIS A 106 6.50 1.74 -44.59
C HIS A 106 7.34 2.43 -45.68
N GLN A 107 8.60 2.75 -45.38
CA GLN A 107 9.53 3.30 -46.36
C GLN A 107 9.76 2.33 -47.53
N LEU A 108 9.95 1.04 -47.24
CA LEU A 108 10.13 0.02 -48.26
C LEU A 108 8.89 -0.13 -49.15
N SER A 109 7.69 -0.13 -48.57
CA SER A 109 6.43 -0.14 -49.34
C SER A 109 6.34 1.07 -50.27
N ARG A 110 6.70 2.27 -49.78
CA ARG A 110 6.73 3.47 -50.61
C ARG A 110 7.75 3.37 -51.74
N CYS A 111 8.95 2.86 -51.47
CA CYS A 111 9.96 2.63 -52.51
C CYS A 111 9.43 1.65 -53.57
N ASN A 112 8.78 0.57 -53.16
CA ASN A 112 8.19 -0.38 -54.09
C ASN A 112 7.11 0.26 -54.98
N SER A 113 6.23 1.09 -54.41
CA SER A 113 5.22 1.83 -55.20
C SER A 113 5.86 2.82 -56.18
N LEU A 114 6.92 3.52 -55.78
CA LEU A 114 7.65 4.44 -56.68
C LEU A 114 8.36 3.68 -57.81
N LEU A 115 8.95 2.52 -57.52
CA LEU A 115 9.55 1.66 -58.54
C LEU A 115 8.51 1.16 -59.53
N GLN A 116 7.34 0.72 -59.05
CA GLN A 116 6.23 0.31 -59.92
C GLN A 116 5.75 1.45 -60.82
N GLN A 117 5.61 2.67 -60.29
CA GLN A 117 5.26 3.83 -61.10
C GLN A 117 6.34 4.11 -62.16
N THR A 118 7.61 4.06 -61.77
CA THR A 118 8.73 4.31 -62.69
C THR A 118 8.76 3.28 -63.81
N LEU A 119 8.47 2.00 -63.52
CA LEU A 119 8.35 0.98 -64.56
C LEU A 119 7.23 1.30 -65.54
N GLN A 120 6.06 1.68 -65.03
CA GLN A 120 4.93 2.07 -65.89
C GLN A 120 5.32 3.25 -66.79
N ASP A 121 5.94 4.29 -66.23
CA ASP A 121 6.37 5.46 -67.00
C ASP A 121 7.37 5.08 -68.10
N ILE A 122 8.29 4.13 -67.83
CA ILE A 122 9.23 3.60 -68.83
C ILE A 122 8.50 2.87 -69.95
N GLU A 123 7.52 2.02 -69.63
CA GLU A 123 6.71 1.32 -70.62
C GLU A 123 5.91 2.30 -71.49
N GLU A 124 5.31 3.32 -70.89
CA GLU A 124 4.57 4.38 -71.58
C GLU A 124 5.49 5.15 -72.55
N ILE A 125 6.66 5.58 -72.09
CA ILE A 125 7.66 6.26 -72.93
C ILE A 125 8.14 5.34 -74.06
N ASN A 126 8.40 4.07 -73.76
CA ASN A 126 8.84 3.09 -74.75
C ASN A 126 7.78 2.88 -75.85
N ALA A 127 6.49 2.91 -75.50
CA ALA A 127 5.40 2.78 -76.46
C ALA A 127 5.33 3.95 -77.47
N LEU A 128 5.82 5.13 -77.10
CA LEU A 128 5.89 6.31 -77.98
C LEU A 128 6.99 6.20 -79.05
N LEU A 129 7.92 5.24 -78.93
CA LEU A 129 8.94 4.99 -79.95
C LEU A 129 8.34 4.28 -81.17
N PRO A 130 8.90 4.53 -82.38
CA PRO A 130 8.63 3.72 -83.57
C PRO A 130 8.89 2.23 -83.30
N GLU A 131 8.11 1.34 -83.92
CA GLU A 131 8.13 -0.10 -83.62
C GLU A 131 9.51 -0.74 -83.76
N ASP A 132 10.33 -0.28 -84.71
CA ASP A 132 11.69 -0.74 -84.95
C ASP A 132 12.70 -0.32 -83.87
N LYS A 133 12.31 0.60 -82.97
CA LYS A 133 13.15 1.17 -81.91
C LYS A 133 12.64 0.91 -80.50
N ARG A 134 11.54 0.18 -80.34
CA ARG A 134 11.02 -0.16 -79.01
C ARG A 134 11.98 -1.11 -78.29
N LEU A 135 12.22 -0.82 -77.02
CA LEU A 135 12.98 -1.66 -76.12
C LEU A 135 12.16 -2.89 -75.72
N GLU A 136 12.84 -3.97 -75.37
CA GLU A 136 12.17 -5.15 -74.80
C GLU A 136 11.56 -4.83 -73.42
N PRO A 137 10.47 -5.51 -73.03
CA PRO A 137 9.86 -5.31 -71.72
C PRO A 137 10.86 -5.51 -70.58
N PHE A 138 10.80 -4.64 -69.58
CA PHE A 138 11.67 -4.76 -68.42
C PHE A 138 11.31 -6.01 -67.61
N VAL A 139 12.32 -6.78 -67.19
CA VAL A 139 12.15 -7.99 -66.37
C VAL A 139 12.99 -7.87 -65.10
N TRP A 140 12.34 -8.01 -63.95
CA TRP A 140 13.03 -7.98 -62.66
C TRP A 140 13.80 -9.30 -62.45
N SER A 141 15.13 -9.24 -62.36
CA SER A 141 15.95 -10.42 -62.02
C SER A 141 15.92 -10.61 -60.50
N THR A 142 14.98 -11.40 -59.99
CA THR A 142 15.02 -11.87 -58.60
C THR A 142 15.75 -13.20 -58.53
N GLU A 143 17.08 -13.16 -58.39
CA GLU A 143 17.89 -14.25 -57.81
C GLU A 143 18.25 -13.91 -56.36
#